data_AF-A0A924W193-F1
#
_entry.id   AF-A0A924W193-F1
#
_cell.length_a   1.000
_cell.length_b   1.000
_cell.length_c   1.000
_cell.angle_alpha   90.00
_cell.angle_beta   90.00
_cell.angle_gamma   90.00
#
_symmetry.space_group_name_H-M   'P 1'
#
loop_
_entity.id
_entity.type
_entity.pdbx_description
1 polymer ?
#
loop_
_entity_poly.entity_id
_entity_poly.type
_entity_poly.pdbx_seq_one_letter_code
_entity_poly.pdbx_strand_id
1 'polypeptide(L)'
;MKRLGIAALMVLLSACGREAPATSCDLSATQEISFTNADAPDTLVVQSLGPSCDKAIGLITLRTAEGYPAWSWSGPLSHRFGDAFGAEDYEHMQTFLEAWSRPDIATTQSAPAWTALTSGQTTLDQLTYEDVRVRNLPMLCHFSGTARQTCVFWEPAAGGAGHLLERDTQENE
;
A
#
# COMPACT_ATOMS: atom_id res chain seq x y z
N MET A 1 24.07 -64.94 -19.13
CA MET A 1 23.45 -65.50 -17.91
C MET A 1 23.24 -64.37 -16.90
N LYS A 2 21.99 -64.20 -16.41
CA LYS A 2 21.52 -63.56 -15.15
C LYS A 2 21.99 -62.10 -14.85
N ARG A 3 21.15 -61.06 -15.00
CA ARG A 3 19.97 -60.57 -14.21
C ARG A 3 20.28 -59.93 -12.84
N LEU A 4 19.58 -58.81 -12.60
CA LEU A 4 19.28 -58.05 -11.35
C LEU A 4 20.32 -57.01 -10.88
N GLY A 5 19.95 -55.78 -10.46
CA GLY A 5 18.63 -55.22 -10.17
C GLY A 5 18.68 -53.71 -9.82
N ILE A 6 17.50 -53.09 -9.96
CA ILE A 6 17.14 -51.69 -9.71
C ILE A 6 17.13 -51.37 -8.21
N ALA A 7 17.56 -50.18 -7.80
CA ALA A 7 17.01 -49.47 -6.65
C ALA A 7 17.21 -47.95 -6.78
N ALA A 8 16.14 -47.28 -7.20
CA ALA A 8 15.98 -45.84 -7.12
C ALA A 8 15.76 -45.43 -5.66
N LEU A 9 16.41 -44.36 -5.20
CA LEU A 9 16.09 -43.70 -3.94
C LEU A 9 15.94 -42.19 -4.20
N MET A 10 14.77 -41.81 -4.73
CA MET A 10 14.27 -40.44 -4.64
C MET A 10 13.76 -40.24 -3.22
N VAL A 11 14.49 -39.50 -2.40
CA VAL A 11 13.96 -38.95 -1.15
C VAL A 11 13.62 -37.49 -1.42
N LEU A 12 12.36 -37.27 -1.78
CA LEU A 12 11.71 -35.97 -1.79
C LEU A 12 11.54 -35.51 -0.34
N LEU A 13 12.47 -34.70 0.16
CA LEU A 13 12.25 -33.89 1.37
C LEU A 13 11.54 -32.59 0.97
N SER A 14 10.26 -32.71 0.58
CA SER A 14 9.32 -31.59 0.61
C SER A 14 8.91 -31.35 2.06
N ALA A 15 9.84 -30.84 2.87
CA ALA A 15 9.51 -30.24 4.15
C ALA A 15 8.95 -28.85 3.86
N CYS A 16 7.67 -28.78 3.48
CA CYS A 16 6.90 -27.56 3.63
C CYS A 16 7.02 -27.14 5.10
N GLY A 17 7.68 -26.01 5.34
CA GLY A 17 7.82 -25.44 6.67
C GLY A 17 6.44 -25.26 7.29
N ARG A 18 6.24 -25.84 8.47
CA ARG A 18 5.16 -25.38 9.35
C ARG A 18 5.56 -23.97 9.76
N GLU A 19 4.86 -22.96 9.24
CA GLU A 19 4.89 -21.62 9.82
C GLU A 19 4.53 -21.77 11.30
N ALA A 20 5.45 -21.33 12.16
CA ALA A 20 5.15 -21.19 13.57
C ALA A 20 3.97 -20.21 13.73
N PRO A 21 3.09 -20.39 14.72
CA PRO A 21 2.04 -19.42 14.99
C PRO A 21 2.67 -18.03 15.11
N ALA A 22 2.14 -17.05 14.38
CA ALA A 22 2.64 -15.69 14.37
C ALA A 22 2.60 -15.15 15.80
N THR A 23 3.77 -14.93 16.40
CA THR A 23 3.88 -14.35 17.76
C THR A 23 3.90 -12.83 17.74
N SER A 24 3.84 -12.23 16.56
CA SER A 24 3.84 -10.80 16.27
C SER A 24 2.92 -10.53 15.09
N CYS A 25 2.42 -9.31 14.96
CA CYS A 25 1.61 -8.87 13.83
C CYS A 25 2.51 -8.32 12.71
N ASP A 26 3.48 -9.13 12.29
CA ASP A 26 4.42 -8.78 11.22
C ASP A 26 3.93 -9.43 9.91
N LEU A 27 2.90 -8.83 9.33
CA LEU A 27 2.21 -9.33 8.13
C LEU A 27 2.47 -8.38 6.95
N SER A 28 2.28 -8.89 5.73
CA SER A 28 2.51 -8.08 4.54
C SER A 28 1.66 -8.51 3.35
N ALA A 29 1.39 -7.55 2.46
CA ALA A 29 0.87 -7.80 1.13
C ALA A 29 1.67 -6.98 0.12
N THR A 30 1.92 -7.57 -1.05
CA THR A 30 2.65 -6.93 -2.16
C THR A 30 1.75 -6.88 -3.39
N GLN A 31 1.79 -5.76 -4.10
CA GLN A 31 1.05 -5.53 -5.33
C GLN A 31 1.93 -4.83 -6.36
N GLU A 32 1.82 -5.24 -7.61
CA GLU A 32 2.36 -4.49 -8.75
C GLU A 32 1.32 -3.46 -9.21
N ILE A 33 1.74 -2.21 -9.40
CA ILE A 33 0.90 -1.10 -9.87
C ILE A 33 1.65 -0.25 -10.90
N SER A 34 0.95 0.59 -11.65
CA SER A 34 1.56 1.52 -12.61
C SER A 34 1.29 2.96 -12.21
N PHE A 35 2.12 3.52 -11.33
CA PHE A 35 1.99 4.89 -10.82
C PHE A 35 3.06 5.83 -11.39
N THR A 36 4.33 5.43 -11.35
CA THR A 36 5.45 6.27 -11.83
C THR A 36 5.69 6.13 -13.33
N ASN A 37 5.35 4.96 -13.90
CA ASN A 37 5.45 4.64 -15.32
C ASN A 37 4.30 3.71 -15.74
N ALA A 38 3.67 3.99 -16.88
CA ALA A 38 2.58 3.16 -17.41
C ALA A 38 3.09 1.84 -18.02
N ASP A 39 4.34 1.81 -18.49
CA ASP A 39 4.92 0.67 -19.22
C ASP A 39 5.78 -0.24 -18.34
N ALA A 40 6.01 0.14 -17.07
CA ALA A 40 6.82 -0.63 -16.14
C ALA A 40 6.17 -0.62 -14.74
N PRO A 41 5.91 -1.80 -14.14
CA PRO A 41 5.23 -1.87 -12.85
C PRO A 41 6.14 -1.40 -11.72
N ASP A 42 5.59 -0.55 -10.87
CA ASP A 42 6.08 -0.24 -9.54
C ASP A 42 5.72 -1.36 -8.55
N THR A 43 6.49 -1.48 -7.48
CA THR A 43 6.19 -2.40 -6.38
C THR A 43 5.63 -1.64 -5.18
N LEU A 44 4.39 -1.93 -4.83
CA LEU A 44 3.75 -1.46 -3.60
C LEU A 44 3.76 -2.58 -2.56
N VAL A 45 4.32 -2.30 -1.38
CA VAL A 45 4.29 -3.20 -0.23
C VAL A 45 3.55 -2.51 0.90
N VAL A 46 2.56 -3.18 1.47
CA VAL A 46 1.92 -2.77 2.72
C VAL A 46 2.21 -3.78 3.81
N GLN A 47 2.46 -3.31 5.02
CA GLN A 47 2.88 -4.14 6.13
C GLN A 47 2.18 -3.70 7.41
N SER A 48 1.90 -4.67 8.28
CA SER A 48 1.73 -4.42 9.72
C SER A 48 3.01 -4.83 10.42
N LEU A 49 3.40 -4.08 11.46
CA LEU A 49 4.58 -4.37 12.27
C LEU A 49 4.25 -4.12 13.74
N GLY A 50 4.40 -5.12 14.60
CA GLY A 50 4.16 -4.92 16.03
C GLY A 50 4.01 -6.20 16.87
N PRO A 51 4.00 -6.06 18.20
CA PRO A 51 3.92 -7.21 19.11
C PRO A 51 2.54 -7.92 19.07
N SER A 52 1.50 -7.23 18.60
CA SER A 52 0.13 -7.71 18.43
C SER A 52 -0.60 -6.79 17.44
N CYS A 53 -1.70 -7.26 16.82
CA CYS A 53 -2.34 -6.51 15.74
C CYS A 53 -3.06 -5.23 16.21
N ASP A 54 -3.55 -5.20 17.45
CA ASP A 54 -4.07 -4.01 18.14
C ASP A 54 -2.98 -2.95 18.47
N LYS A 55 -1.70 -3.33 18.39
CA LYS A 55 -0.53 -2.48 18.68
C LYS A 55 0.41 -2.36 17.48
N ALA A 56 -0.07 -2.67 16.29
CA ALA A 56 0.73 -2.62 15.08
C ALA A 56 0.82 -1.21 14.48
N ILE A 57 1.93 -0.94 13.83
CA ILE A 57 2.11 0.17 12.90
C ILE A 57 1.81 -0.35 11.49
N GLY A 58 1.06 0.43 10.73
CA GLY A 58 0.88 0.22 9.30
C GLY A 58 1.98 0.95 8.53
N LEU A 59 2.54 0.30 7.52
CA LEU A 59 3.54 0.87 6.62
C LEU A 59 3.12 0.61 5.19
N ILE A 60 3.12 1.65 4.36
CA ILE A 60 3.05 1.55 2.90
C ILE A 60 4.40 2.00 2.35
N THR A 61 4.99 1.20 1.45
CA THR A 61 6.19 1.57 0.71
C THR A 61 5.96 1.32 -0.77
N LEU A 62 6.18 2.34 -1.59
CA LEU A 62 6.16 2.26 -3.04
C LEU A 62 7.56 2.43 -3.60
N ARG A 63 7.98 1.52 -4.47
CA ARG A 63 9.24 1.60 -5.21
C ARG A 63 8.98 1.59 -6.71
N THR A 64 9.77 2.37 -7.45
CA THR A 64 9.75 2.37 -8.91
C THR A 64 10.14 1.00 -9.48
N ALA A 65 9.93 0.78 -10.77
CA ALA A 65 10.39 -0.42 -11.47
C ALA A 65 11.92 -0.68 -11.33
N GLU A 66 12.72 0.37 -11.17
CA GLU A 66 14.17 0.30 -10.93
C GLU A 66 14.52 0.05 -9.44
N GLY A 67 13.51 0.01 -8.56
CA GLY A 67 13.66 -0.25 -7.13
C GLY A 67 13.89 0.99 -6.27
N TYR A 68 13.83 2.20 -6.82
CA TYR A 68 13.99 3.44 -6.05
C TYR A 68 12.74 3.75 -5.23
N PRO A 69 12.85 4.26 -3.98
CA PRO A 69 11.68 4.65 -3.19
C PRO A 69 10.98 5.85 -3.83
N ALA A 70 9.70 5.70 -4.15
CA ALA A 70 8.87 6.76 -4.73
C ALA A 70 7.95 7.42 -3.68
N TRP A 71 7.38 6.62 -2.77
CA TRP A 71 6.50 7.09 -1.70
C TRP A 71 6.53 6.16 -0.50
N SER A 72 6.28 6.70 0.69
CA SER A 72 6.02 5.92 1.89
C SER A 72 5.04 6.61 2.82
N TRP A 73 4.21 5.83 3.48
CA TRP A 73 3.33 6.29 4.55
C TRP A 73 3.42 5.36 5.75
N SER A 74 3.36 5.89 6.97
CA SER A 74 3.25 5.05 8.16
C SER A 74 2.41 5.70 9.25
N GLY A 75 1.81 4.86 10.10
CA GLY A 75 1.06 5.32 11.26
C GLY A 75 0.63 4.18 12.18
N PRO A 76 0.42 4.43 13.48
CA PRO A 76 -0.18 3.44 14.37
C PRO A 76 -1.58 3.08 13.88
N LEU A 77 -1.87 1.79 13.65
CA LEU A 77 -3.14 1.37 13.09
C LEU A 77 -4.30 1.71 14.01
N SER A 78 -4.13 1.57 15.33
CA SER A 78 -5.15 1.93 16.32
C SER A 78 -5.50 3.42 16.32
N HIS A 79 -4.55 4.31 16.02
CA HIS A 79 -4.82 5.74 15.94
C HIS A 79 -5.51 6.15 14.63
N ARG A 80 -5.24 5.40 13.55
CA ARG A 80 -5.72 5.73 12.21
C ARG A 80 -7.05 5.05 11.88
N PHE A 81 -7.22 3.82 12.33
CA PHE A 81 -8.35 2.94 12.04
C PHE A 81 -9.17 2.56 13.27
N GLY A 82 -8.86 3.11 14.45
CA GLY A 82 -9.57 2.82 15.69
C GLY A 82 -9.37 1.37 16.16
N ASP A 83 -10.40 0.79 16.77
CA ASP A 83 -10.36 -0.56 17.33
C ASP A 83 -10.67 -1.65 16.28
N ALA A 84 -10.28 -1.44 15.02
CA ALA A 84 -10.57 -2.34 13.90
C ALA A 84 -9.92 -3.73 14.03
N PHE A 85 -8.89 -3.89 14.88
CA PHE A 85 -8.13 -5.13 15.01
C PHE A 85 -7.99 -5.55 16.47
N GLY A 86 -8.28 -6.82 16.74
CA GLY A 86 -7.91 -7.47 18.00
C GLY A 86 -6.43 -7.84 18.06
N ALA A 87 -5.93 -8.18 19.26
CA ALA A 87 -4.50 -8.48 19.46
C ALA A 87 -3.97 -9.66 18.61
N GLU A 88 -4.78 -10.71 18.44
CA GLU A 88 -4.43 -11.94 17.70
C GLU A 88 -5.22 -12.06 16.38
N ASP A 89 -5.70 -10.93 15.85
CA ASP A 89 -6.60 -10.90 14.69
C ASP A 89 -5.84 -10.93 13.35
N TYR A 90 -4.97 -11.92 13.19
CA TYR A 90 -4.02 -12.01 12.09
C TYR A 90 -4.70 -12.17 10.72
N GLU A 91 -5.77 -12.96 10.65
CA GLU A 91 -6.50 -13.21 9.40
C GLU A 91 -7.23 -11.95 8.90
N HIS A 92 -7.88 -11.23 9.83
CA HIS A 92 -8.51 -9.96 9.49
C HIS A 92 -7.47 -8.90 9.09
N MET A 93 -6.35 -8.82 9.81
CA MET A 93 -5.24 -7.94 9.45
C MET A 93 -4.69 -8.27 8.05
N GLN A 94 -4.45 -9.55 7.74
CA GLN A 94 -3.96 -9.96 6.41
C GLN A 94 -4.95 -9.56 5.30
N THR A 95 -6.25 -9.80 5.52
CA THR A 95 -7.31 -9.39 4.58
C THR A 95 -7.32 -7.87 4.39
N PHE A 96 -7.16 -7.10 5.47
CA PHE A 96 -7.03 -5.65 5.40
C PHE A 96 -5.80 -5.23 4.59
N LEU A 97 -4.63 -5.82 4.83
CA LEU A 97 -3.40 -5.51 4.08
C LEU A 97 -3.56 -5.82 2.58
N GLU A 98 -4.20 -6.92 2.22
CA GLU A 98 -4.47 -7.27 0.81
C GLU A 98 -5.40 -6.28 0.11
N ALA A 99 -6.37 -5.72 0.83
CA ALA A 99 -7.22 -4.65 0.31
C ALA A 99 -6.47 -3.31 0.25
N TRP A 100 -5.68 -3.01 1.29
CA TRP A 100 -4.94 -1.75 1.43
C TRP A 100 -3.78 -1.61 0.44
N SER A 101 -3.27 -2.74 -0.08
CA SER A 101 -2.28 -2.79 -1.17
C SER A 101 -2.87 -2.46 -2.54
N ARG A 102 -4.16 -2.13 -2.65
CA ARG A 102 -4.84 -1.78 -3.90
C ARG A 102 -5.33 -0.33 -3.84
N PRO A 103 -4.45 0.67 -3.97
CA PRO A 103 -4.85 2.06 -3.96
C PRO A 103 -5.64 2.43 -5.21
N ASP A 104 -6.40 3.52 -5.13
CA ASP A 104 -7.04 4.11 -6.30
C ASP A 104 -5.98 4.83 -7.15
N ILE A 105 -5.86 4.44 -8.42
CA ILE A 105 -5.01 5.12 -9.40
C ILE A 105 -5.88 5.95 -10.33
N ALA A 106 -5.58 7.24 -10.40
CA ALA A 106 -6.27 8.20 -11.23
C ALA A 106 -5.26 9.25 -11.73
N THR A 107 -5.76 10.41 -12.14
CA THR A 107 -4.91 11.55 -12.48
C THR A 107 -5.27 12.77 -11.65
N THR A 108 -4.32 13.69 -11.50
CA THR A 108 -4.53 14.93 -10.74
C THR A 108 -5.68 15.76 -11.29
N GLN A 109 -6.03 15.65 -12.58
CA GLN A 109 -7.17 16.36 -13.17
C GLN A 109 -8.52 15.97 -12.55
N SER A 110 -8.63 14.73 -12.04
CA SER A 110 -9.84 14.23 -11.36
C SER A 110 -10.00 14.77 -9.93
N ALA A 111 -8.97 15.42 -9.38
CA ALA A 111 -9.05 16.05 -8.07
C ALA A 111 -10.09 17.20 -8.08
N PRO A 112 -10.76 17.46 -6.94
CA PRO A 112 -11.71 18.55 -6.84
C PRO A 112 -11.07 19.91 -7.19
N ALA A 113 -11.87 20.84 -7.72
CA ALA A 113 -11.39 22.21 -7.89
C ALA A 113 -11.12 22.87 -6.53
N TRP A 114 -10.26 23.89 -6.49
CA TRP A 114 -9.90 24.58 -5.25
C TRP A 114 -11.10 25.05 -4.42
N THR A 115 -12.14 25.56 -5.10
CA THR A 115 -13.37 26.05 -4.45
C THR A 115 -14.22 24.95 -3.79
N ALA A 116 -13.96 23.69 -4.11
CA ALA A 116 -14.61 22.52 -3.49
C ALA A 116 -13.76 21.91 -2.36
N LEU A 117 -12.54 22.41 -2.12
CA LEU A 117 -11.71 21.96 -1.02
C LEU A 117 -12.18 22.55 0.31
N THR A 118 -12.17 21.71 1.34
CA THR A 118 -12.28 22.15 2.73
C THR A 118 -10.92 22.63 3.22
N SER A 119 -10.91 23.59 4.14
CA SER A 119 -9.68 24.08 4.75
C SER A 119 -8.86 22.94 5.36
N GLY A 120 -7.56 22.90 5.06
CA GLY A 120 -6.64 21.88 5.57
C GLY A 120 -6.56 20.60 4.74
N GLN A 121 -7.40 20.42 3.71
CA GLN A 121 -7.32 19.24 2.83
C GLN A 121 -6.04 19.22 1.98
N THR A 122 -5.39 20.35 1.76
CA THR A 122 -4.09 20.42 1.10
C THR A 122 -3.19 21.42 1.80
N THR A 123 -1.89 21.17 1.72
CA THR A 123 -0.84 22.10 2.16
C THR A 123 -0.31 22.97 1.02
N LEU A 124 -0.72 22.69 -0.21
CA LEU A 124 -0.37 23.49 -1.38
C LEU A 124 -1.16 24.80 -1.37
N ASP A 125 -0.55 25.87 -1.87
CA ASP A 125 -1.28 27.09 -2.19
C ASP A 125 -2.16 26.89 -3.44
N GLN A 126 -3.11 27.79 -3.65
CA GLN A 126 -4.09 27.69 -4.74
C GLN A 126 -3.44 27.61 -6.12
N LEU A 127 -2.40 28.40 -6.38
CA LEU A 127 -1.76 28.45 -7.69
C LEU A 127 -1.07 27.12 -7.97
N THR A 128 -0.31 26.60 -7.00
CA THR A 128 0.39 25.32 -7.12
C THR A 128 -0.59 24.15 -7.25
N TYR A 129 -1.66 24.12 -6.46
CA TYR A 129 -2.66 23.07 -6.51
C TYR A 129 -3.34 22.99 -7.89
N GLU A 130 -3.81 24.12 -8.40
CA GLU A 130 -4.48 24.16 -9.71
C GLU A 130 -3.50 23.86 -10.86
N ASP A 131 -2.23 24.28 -10.77
CA ASP A 131 -1.19 23.90 -11.73
C ASP A 131 -1.03 22.37 -11.78
N VAL A 132 -0.83 21.73 -10.63
CA VAL A 132 -0.71 20.26 -10.55
C VAL A 132 -1.97 19.58 -11.11
N ARG A 133 -3.16 20.12 -10.83
CA ARG A 133 -4.44 19.60 -11.33
C ARG A 133 -4.52 19.63 -12.86
N VAL A 134 -4.16 20.76 -13.49
CA VAL A 134 -4.26 20.90 -14.96
C VAL A 134 -3.20 20.09 -15.71
N ARG A 135 -2.07 19.78 -15.07
CA ARG A 135 -0.99 18.98 -15.67
C ARG A 135 -1.32 17.49 -15.82
N ASN A 136 -2.43 17.03 -15.24
CA ASN A 136 -2.95 15.67 -15.43
C ASN A 136 -1.90 14.57 -15.12
N LEU A 137 -1.17 14.75 -14.01
CA LEU A 137 -0.14 13.83 -13.55
C LEU A 137 -0.78 12.55 -12.97
N PRO A 138 -0.06 11.42 -12.92
CA PRO A 138 -0.52 10.24 -12.18
C PRO A 138 -0.79 10.59 -10.72
N MET A 139 -1.91 10.08 -10.20
CA MET A 139 -2.33 10.27 -8.81
C MET A 139 -2.67 8.92 -8.19
N LEU A 140 -2.17 8.69 -6.98
CA LEU A 140 -2.44 7.51 -6.17
C LEU A 140 -3.10 7.95 -4.88
N CYS A 141 -4.27 7.39 -4.57
CA CYS A 141 -4.96 7.61 -3.30
C CYS A 141 -5.04 6.30 -2.52
N HIS A 142 -4.56 6.31 -1.28
CA HIS A 142 -4.68 5.17 -0.36
C HIS A 142 -5.39 5.60 0.92
N PHE A 143 -6.05 4.64 1.59
CA PHE A 143 -6.61 4.91 2.91
C PHE A 143 -5.48 5.26 3.90
N SER A 144 -5.69 6.30 4.68
CA SER A 144 -4.78 6.74 5.74
C SER A 144 -5.47 6.79 7.12
N GLY A 145 -6.75 6.40 7.17
CA GLY A 145 -7.52 6.15 8.38
C GLY A 145 -8.95 5.74 8.05
N THR A 146 -9.79 5.59 9.08
CA THR A 146 -11.23 5.31 8.91
C THR A 146 -11.87 6.43 8.09
N ALA A 147 -12.42 6.06 6.93
CA ALA A 147 -13.02 6.97 5.96
C ALA A 147 -12.12 8.15 5.51
N ARG A 148 -10.79 7.98 5.55
CA ARG A 148 -9.82 9.01 5.11
C ARG A 148 -8.85 8.45 4.09
N GLN A 149 -8.61 9.22 3.05
CA GLN A 149 -7.60 8.94 2.04
C GLN A 149 -6.56 10.05 1.98
N THR A 150 -5.31 9.64 1.80
CA THR A 150 -4.20 10.50 1.37
C THR A 150 -3.96 10.26 -0.11
N CYS A 151 -3.96 11.34 -0.89
CA CYS A 151 -3.70 11.32 -2.32
C CYS A 151 -2.35 11.99 -2.61
N VAL A 152 -1.51 11.30 -3.36
CA VAL A 152 -0.20 11.78 -3.82
C VAL A 152 -0.14 11.78 -5.34
N PHE A 153 0.68 12.65 -5.91
CA PHE A 153 0.93 12.70 -7.35
C PHE A 153 2.40 12.40 -7.65
N TRP A 154 2.69 11.88 -8.83
CA TRP A 154 4.06 11.69 -9.31
C TRP A 154 4.45 12.79 -10.31
N GLU A 155 5.61 13.42 -10.09
CA GLU A 155 6.19 14.38 -11.00
C GLU A 155 7.44 13.78 -11.69
N PRO A 156 7.31 13.28 -12.95
CA PRO A 156 8.44 12.67 -13.64
C PRO A 156 9.62 13.62 -13.84
N ALA A 157 9.37 14.91 -14.07
CA ALA A 157 10.44 15.87 -14.32
C ALA A 157 11.30 16.16 -13.07
N ALA A 158 10.70 16.03 -11.89
CA ALA A 158 11.37 16.17 -10.60
C ALA A 158 11.84 14.83 -10.02
N GLY A 159 11.34 13.71 -10.56
CA GLY A 159 11.65 12.36 -10.07
C GLY A 159 11.11 12.11 -8.66
N GLY A 160 9.95 12.68 -8.31
CA GLY A 160 9.44 12.61 -6.93
C GLY A 160 7.92 12.61 -6.82
N ALA A 161 7.43 12.06 -5.71
CA ALA A 161 6.02 12.13 -5.33
C ALA A 161 5.75 13.34 -4.42
N GLY A 162 4.62 14.00 -4.64
CA GLY A 162 4.13 15.10 -3.82
C GLY A 162 2.78 14.78 -3.18
N HIS A 163 2.57 15.23 -1.95
CA HIS A 163 1.24 15.20 -1.35
C HIS A 163 0.30 16.16 -2.08
N LEU A 164 -0.81 15.66 -2.62
CA LEU A 164 -1.81 16.49 -3.28
C LEU A 164 -2.85 16.97 -2.29
N LEU A 165 -3.55 16.03 -1.67
CA LEU A 165 -4.66 16.31 -0.76
C LEU A 165 -4.98 15.13 0.15
N GLU A 166 -5.57 15.43 1.30
CA GLU A 166 -6.30 14.50 2.15
C GLU A 166 -7.80 14.73 1.95
N ARG A 167 -8.57 13.64 1.85
CA ARG A 167 -10.02 13.70 1.70
C ARG A 167 -10.71 12.67 2.57
N ASP A 168 -11.93 13.00 2.97
CA ASP A 168 -12.83 12.01 3.53
C ASP A 168 -13.42 11.19 2.37
N THR A 169 -13.54 9.88 2.55
CA THR A 169 -14.25 9.00 1.61
C THR A 169 -15.70 8.87 2.05
N GLN A 170 -16.64 9.05 1.13
CA GLN A 170 -18.01 8.62 1.40
C GLN A 170 -18.02 7.10 1.56
N GLU A 171 -18.40 6.60 2.73
CA GLU A 171 -18.87 5.23 2.86
C GLU A 171 -20.14 5.14 2.00
N ASN A 172 -20.08 4.39 0.90
CA ASN A 172 -21.28 4.03 0.18
C ASN A 172 -22.09 3.11 1.11
N GLU A 173 -23.21 3.60 1.64
CA GLU A 173 -24.21 2.83 2.39
C GLU A 173 -24.70 1.59 1.61
#